data_AF-A0A5B1QMN2-F1
#
_entry.id   AF-A0A5B1QMN2-F1
#
_cell.length_a   1.000
_cell.length_b   1.000
_cell.length_c   1.000
_cell.angle_alpha   90.00
_cell.angle_beta   90.00
_cell.angle_gamma   90.00
#
_symmetry.space_group_name_H-M   'P 1'
#
loop_
_entity.id
_entity.type
_entity.pdbx_description
1 polymer ?
#
loop_
_entity_poly.entity_id
_entity_poly.type
_entity_poly.pdbx_seq_one_letter_code
_entity_poly.pdbx_strand_id
1 'polypeptide(L)'
;MLYSRLFALLVASIAAAPALGGPMVDAENEVAAREEGVKTSSLLPPELFGVSSKVARQSSCDPCDDSCDVGATTTSAVESRSESESAPDIRVVYGNDTEPFLPGEGVRWRIVKRQLPILEFDCSATSPLPEVCQNMCYGVNCRGHPTTLTRNSVTTACAAARRQNSCGSSSPNRCSVRFNPPFPAGNNCDEYPFASTLQGQQAGTGGRITAVTRCVIVRQNSVQGGKISGLYRTVPQGGQYTVSFNLGGGTGTGYCATTAAARNCGVLTGSQQNN
;
A
#
# COMPACT_ATOMS: atom_id res chain seq x y z
N MET A 1 -30.95 24.78 56.88
CA MET A 1 -30.13 23.96 57.78
C MET A 1 -29.02 23.36 56.91
N LEU A 2 -27.94 24.08 56.64
CA LEU A 2 -26.69 24.26 57.39
C LEU A 2 -25.84 22.97 57.53
N TYR A 3 -24.60 23.04 57.01
CA TYR A 3 -23.36 22.31 57.39
C TYR A 3 -23.24 20.82 56.97
N SER A 4 -22.07 20.23 56.64
CA SER A 4 -20.66 20.66 56.60
C SER A 4 -19.80 19.52 56.00
N ARG A 5 -18.80 19.87 55.19
CA ARG A 5 -17.40 19.35 55.16
C ARG A 5 -17.13 17.83 55.02
N LEU A 6 -16.29 17.48 54.03
CA LEU A 6 -14.89 17.17 54.32
C LEU A 6 -13.95 17.43 53.12
N PHE A 7 -12.86 18.12 53.43
CA PHE A 7 -11.72 18.50 52.59
C PHE A 7 -10.63 17.43 52.75
N ALA A 8 -9.87 17.14 51.69
CA ALA A 8 -8.50 16.66 51.81
C ALA A 8 -7.65 17.24 50.66
N LEU A 9 -6.97 18.35 50.99
CA LEU A 9 -5.84 18.93 50.27
C LEU A 9 -4.59 18.13 50.66
N LEU A 10 -3.73 17.80 49.69
CA LEU A 10 -2.32 17.55 49.96
C LEU A 10 -1.49 18.30 48.92
N VAL A 11 -0.66 19.21 49.43
CA VAL A 11 0.26 20.12 48.74
C VAL A 11 1.66 19.88 49.33
N ALA A 12 2.68 20.21 48.53
CA ALA A 12 4.10 20.45 48.85
C ALA A 12 5.05 19.26 48.66
N SER A 13 6.27 19.38 48.13
CA SER A 13 7.02 20.52 47.56
C SER A 13 8.32 20.03 46.90
N ILE A 14 8.68 20.68 45.78
CA ILE A 14 9.99 21.23 45.35
C ILE A 14 11.29 20.63 45.92
N ALA A 15 12.21 20.27 45.00
CA ALA A 15 13.65 20.48 45.19
C ALA A 15 14.30 20.91 43.86
N ALA A 16 15.08 21.99 43.93
CA ALA A 16 15.83 22.61 42.84
C ALA A 16 17.30 22.13 42.80
N ALA A 17 17.96 22.44 41.68
CA ALA A 17 19.28 22.02 41.19
C ALA A 17 20.50 22.34 42.08
N PRO A 18 21.72 21.95 41.63
CA PRO A 18 22.58 23.01 41.10
C PRO A 18 23.33 22.66 39.79
N ALA A 19 23.67 23.73 39.07
CA ALA A 19 24.60 23.79 37.95
C ALA A 19 26.01 24.18 38.43
N LEU A 20 27.05 23.63 37.80
CA LEU A 20 28.48 24.04 37.75
C LEU A 20 29.08 23.17 36.62
N GLY A 21 29.92 23.56 35.66
CA GLY A 21 30.69 24.73 35.26
C GLY A 21 31.66 24.24 34.15
N GLY A 22 32.02 25.07 33.15
CA GLY A 22 32.93 24.75 32.03
C GLY A 22 34.41 24.53 32.45
N PRO A 23 35.44 24.58 31.56
CA PRO A 23 35.55 25.42 30.34
C PRO A 23 36.21 24.72 29.10
N MET A 24 36.06 25.25 27.86
CA MET A 24 37.01 26.01 26.99
C MET A 24 37.96 25.20 26.05
N VAL A 25 37.90 25.57 24.74
CA VAL A 25 38.91 25.64 23.61
C VAL A 25 39.90 24.47 23.40
N ASP A 26 40.35 24.06 22.20
CA ASP A 26 40.78 24.71 20.94
C ASP A 26 40.44 23.76 19.75
N ALA A 27 40.04 24.20 18.56
CA ALA A 27 40.76 24.91 17.49
C ALA A 27 41.86 24.07 16.78
N GLU A 28 41.66 23.91 15.46
CA GLU A 28 42.65 23.65 14.39
C GLU A 28 43.29 22.26 14.30
N ASN A 29 43.06 21.53 13.20
CA ASN A 29 44.08 21.44 12.14
C ASN A 29 43.60 20.75 10.83
N GLU A 30 44.20 21.25 9.76
CA GLU A 30 44.21 20.98 8.32
C GLU A 30 44.20 19.51 7.85
N VAL A 31 43.46 19.17 6.78
CA VAL A 31 43.86 19.11 5.35
C VAL A 31 45.04 18.16 5.06
N ALA A 32 44.76 17.08 4.31
CA ALA A 32 45.61 16.64 3.20
C ALA A 32 44.88 15.61 2.32
N ALA A 33 44.80 15.93 1.03
CA ALA A 33 44.40 15.06 -0.06
C ALA A 33 45.64 14.43 -0.73
N ARG A 34 45.36 13.51 -1.68
CA ARG A 34 46.19 12.98 -2.80
C ARG A 34 46.98 11.69 -2.52
N GLU A 35 46.66 10.60 -3.23
CA GLU A 35 47.26 10.06 -4.49
C GLU A 35 48.26 8.93 -4.14
N GLU A 36 48.45 7.78 -4.78
CA GLU A 36 48.25 7.23 -6.14
C GLU A 36 48.19 5.68 -6.13
N GLY A 37 47.87 5.06 -7.30
CA GLY A 37 48.39 3.75 -7.73
C GLY A 37 47.32 2.79 -8.31
N VAL A 38 46.83 2.93 -9.54
CA VAL A 38 47.38 2.52 -10.87
C VAL A 38 47.41 1.00 -11.18
N LYS A 39 46.52 0.64 -12.13
CA LYS A 39 46.51 -0.41 -13.19
C LYS A 39 46.49 -1.92 -12.84
N THR A 40 45.49 -2.60 -13.40
CA THR A 40 45.68 -3.46 -14.59
C THR A 40 44.34 -3.69 -15.32
N SER A 41 44.42 -3.81 -16.65
CA SER A 41 43.32 -3.87 -17.62
C SER A 41 43.52 -5.11 -18.51
N SER A 42 42.46 -5.87 -18.77
CA SER A 42 42.23 -6.70 -19.96
C SER A 42 40.74 -7.12 -19.98
N LEU A 43 39.89 -6.56 -20.87
CA LEU A 43 39.57 -6.98 -22.25
C LEU A 43 38.98 -8.41 -22.40
N LEU A 44 37.63 -8.50 -22.25
CA LEU A 44 36.57 -9.10 -23.10
C LEU A 44 36.80 -10.42 -23.90
N PRO A 45 35.78 -11.31 -24.10
CA PRO A 45 34.55 -10.98 -24.85
C PRO A 45 33.17 -11.51 -24.34
N PRO A 46 32.06 -11.00 -24.90
CA PRO A 46 30.67 -11.40 -24.59
C PRO A 46 30.14 -12.49 -25.55
N GLU A 47 28.96 -13.01 -25.21
CA GLU A 47 28.05 -13.86 -26.00
C GLU A 47 28.08 -15.39 -25.77
N LEU A 48 26.87 -15.95 -25.83
CA LEU A 48 26.41 -17.35 -25.93
C LEU A 48 25.84 -18.06 -24.68
N PHE A 49 24.61 -18.54 -24.89
CA PHE A 49 23.70 -19.37 -24.06
C PHE A 49 22.98 -18.59 -22.93
N GLY A 50 21.81 -17.98 -23.14
CA GLY A 50 20.71 -18.40 -24.01
C GLY A 50 19.76 -19.37 -23.32
N VAL A 51 19.12 -18.95 -22.22
CA VAL A 51 17.78 -19.44 -21.84
C VAL A 51 16.97 -18.24 -21.38
N SER A 52 16.28 -17.63 -22.35
CA SER A 52 15.22 -16.67 -22.13
C SER A 52 14.08 -17.38 -21.40
N SER A 53 14.03 -17.29 -20.08
CA SER A 53 12.79 -17.54 -19.33
C SER A 53 11.85 -16.37 -19.59
N LYS A 54 11.23 -16.36 -20.79
CA LYS A 54 9.94 -15.73 -21.03
C LYS A 54 8.90 -16.46 -20.19
N VAL A 55 8.93 -16.27 -18.88
CA VAL A 55 7.71 -16.37 -18.09
C VAL A 55 6.90 -15.17 -18.54
N ALA A 56 5.79 -15.44 -19.25
CA ALA A 56 4.88 -14.44 -19.76
C ALA A 56 4.56 -13.44 -18.65
N ARG A 57 5.18 -12.25 -18.72
CA ARG A 57 4.73 -11.07 -17.99
C ARG A 57 3.36 -10.75 -18.58
N GLN A 58 2.30 -11.34 -18.02
CA GLN A 58 0.98 -10.74 -18.10
C GLN A 58 1.18 -9.30 -17.65
N SER A 59 1.03 -8.36 -18.57
CA SER A 59 1.26 -6.94 -18.37
C SER A 59 0.18 -6.38 -17.44
N SER A 60 0.26 -6.72 -16.16
CA SER A 60 -0.42 -5.99 -15.11
C SER A 60 0.32 -4.67 -14.98
N CYS A 61 -0.33 -3.58 -15.35
CA CYS A 61 0.17 -2.25 -15.06
C CYS A 61 0.40 -2.10 -13.55
N ASP A 62 1.66 -1.90 -13.14
CA ASP A 62 1.98 -1.59 -11.75
C ASP A 62 1.53 -0.13 -11.48
N PRO A 63 0.72 0.14 -10.45
CA PRO A 63 0.31 1.50 -10.10
C PRO A 63 1.45 2.46 -9.76
N CYS A 64 2.68 1.98 -9.55
CA CYS A 64 3.90 2.78 -9.39
C CYS A 64 4.78 2.84 -10.66
N ASP A 65 4.33 2.30 -11.79
CA ASP A 65 5.05 2.35 -13.07
C ASP A 65 4.48 3.46 -13.97
N ASP A 66 5.33 4.43 -14.29
CA ASP A 66 5.02 5.61 -15.09
C ASP A 66 4.57 5.25 -16.52
N SER A 67 4.89 4.04 -17.01
CA SER A 67 4.53 3.59 -18.37
C SER A 67 3.03 3.31 -18.57
N CYS A 68 2.25 3.34 -17.49
CA CYS A 68 0.81 3.03 -17.51
C CYS A 68 -0.11 4.26 -17.56
N ASP A 69 0.45 5.48 -17.50
CA ASP A 69 -0.29 6.72 -17.74
C ASP A 69 -0.46 6.95 -19.25
N VAL A 70 -1.55 6.41 -19.83
CA VAL A 70 -2.00 6.79 -21.18
C VAL A 70 -2.63 8.19 -21.15
N GLY A 71 -1.79 9.20 -20.89
CA GLY A 71 -2.16 10.61 -20.87
C GLY A 71 -1.11 11.54 -21.47
N ALA A 72 0.09 11.05 -21.80
CA ALA A 72 1.14 11.87 -22.40
C ALA A 72 1.46 11.42 -23.84
N THR A 73 0.82 12.13 -24.78
CA THR A 73 1.30 12.44 -26.12
C THR A 73 1.33 11.32 -27.18
N THR A 74 0.48 11.51 -28.19
CA THR A 74 0.45 10.85 -29.50
C THR A 74 1.79 10.97 -30.26
N THR A 75 2.29 9.86 -30.82
CA THR A 75 2.40 9.57 -32.28
C THR A 75 3.49 8.51 -32.51
N SER A 76 3.08 7.30 -32.94
CA SER A 76 3.69 6.50 -34.02
C SER A 76 3.26 5.03 -33.93
N ALA A 77 2.27 4.71 -34.76
CA ALA A 77 2.19 3.58 -35.69
C ALA A 77 2.69 2.16 -35.31
N VAL A 78 1.76 1.21 -35.53
CA VAL A 78 1.88 -0.21 -35.93
C VAL A 78 2.43 -1.20 -34.90
N GLU A 79 1.57 -2.08 -34.35
CA GLU A 79 1.39 -3.46 -34.86
C GLU A 79 0.37 -4.26 -34.02
N SER A 80 -0.41 -5.04 -34.77
CA SER A 80 -1.38 -6.06 -34.39
C SER A 80 -1.44 -6.47 -32.90
N ARG A 81 -2.51 -6.06 -32.22
CA ARG A 81 -2.98 -6.75 -31.01
C ARG A 81 -4.06 -7.74 -31.41
N SER A 82 -3.70 -9.02 -31.35
CA SER A 82 -4.66 -10.10 -31.17
C SER A 82 -5.56 -9.81 -29.97
N GLU A 83 -6.84 -10.13 -30.11
CA GLU A 83 -7.82 -10.23 -29.03
C GLU A 83 -7.34 -11.24 -27.98
N SER A 84 -6.40 -10.84 -27.14
CA SER A 84 -6.17 -11.48 -25.86
C SER A 84 -7.23 -10.95 -24.92
N GLU A 85 -8.19 -11.79 -24.54
CA GLU A 85 -9.27 -11.53 -23.59
C GLU A 85 -8.86 -10.47 -22.56
N SER A 86 -9.26 -9.23 -22.83
CA SER A 86 -8.95 -8.10 -21.96
C SER A 86 -9.62 -8.37 -20.63
N ALA A 87 -8.84 -8.36 -19.54
CA ALA A 87 -9.38 -8.39 -18.19
C ALA A 87 -10.59 -7.43 -18.13
N PRO A 88 -11.74 -7.85 -17.59
CA PRO A 88 -12.98 -7.08 -17.70
C PRO A 88 -12.72 -5.67 -17.18
N ASP A 89 -13.09 -4.67 -17.98
CA ASP A 89 -12.97 -3.26 -17.62
C ASP A 89 -13.68 -3.02 -16.27
N ILE A 90 -13.12 -2.16 -15.42
CA ILE A 90 -13.75 -1.87 -14.13
C ILE A 90 -15.07 -1.15 -14.39
N ARG A 91 -16.19 -1.70 -13.89
CA ARG A 91 -17.48 -1.05 -14.06
C ARG A 91 -17.50 0.29 -13.35
N VAL A 92 -18.01 1.30 -14.03
CA VAL A 92 -18.26 2.63 -13.45
C VAL A 92 -19.75 2.79 -13.24
N VAL A 93 -20.11 3.01 -11.98
CA VAL A 93 -21.47 3.27 -11.51
C VAL A 93 -21.61 4.75 -11.20
N TYR A 94 -22.69 5.37 -11.65
CA TYR A 94 -22.91 6.81 -11.48
C TYR A 94 -24.02 7.09 -10.46
N GLY A 95 -23.82 8.12 -9.64
CA GLY A 95 -24.80 8.55 -8.64
C GLY A 95 -25.05 7.52 -7.54
N ASN A 96 -26.29 7.49 -7.06
CA ASN A 96 -26.72 6.65 -5.94
C ASN A 96 -27.21 5.26 -6.39
N ASP A 97 -26.77 4.80 -7.56
CA ASP A 97 -27.17 3.51 -8.09
C ASP A 97 -26.81 2.37 -7.12
N THR A 98 -27.83 1.61 -6.71
CA THR A 98 -27.73 0.52 -5.75
C THR A 98 -27.61 -0.85 -6.42
N GLU A 99 -27.33 -0.89 -7.73
CA GLU A 99 -27.10 -2.14 -8.44
C GLU A 99 -26.11 -3.02 -7.67
N PRO A 100 -26.41 -4.32 -7.53
CA PRO A 100 -25.51 -5.24 -6.87
C PRO A 100 -24.20 -5.39 -7.67
N PHE A 101 -23.20 -5.98 -7.04
CA PHE A 101 -22.03 -6.47 -7.76
C PHE A 101 -22.45 -7.60 -8.70
N LEU A 102 -21.93 -7.58 -9.93
CA LEU A 102 -22.13 -8.65 -10.89
C LEU A 102 -21.34 -9.91 -10.47
N PRO A 103 -21.75 -11.11 -10.91
CA PRO A 103 -20.97 -12.32 -10.65
C PRO A 103 -19.51 -12.17 -11.10
N GLY A 104 -18.57 -12.33 -10.16
CA GLY A 104 -17.13 -12.17 -10.41
C GLY A 104 -16.61 -10.72 -10.38
N GLU A 105 -17.47 -9.73 -10.18
CA GLU A 105 -17.09 -8.33 -9.97
C GLU A 105 -16.58 -8.16 -8.53
N GLY A 106 -15.27 -7.94 -8.36
CA GLY A 106 -14.69 -7.70 -7.03
C GLY A 106 -14.55 -6.23 -6.65
N VAL A 107 -14.56 -5.33 -7.63
CA VAL A 107 -14.28 -3.90 -7.42
C VAL A 107 -14.90 -3.07 -8.54
N ARG A 108 -15.38 -1.88 -8.19
CA ARG A 108 -16.03 -0.94 -9.11
C ARG A 108 -15.78 0.52 -8.75
N TRP A 109 -15.99 1.39 -9.72
CA TRP A 109 -16.05 2.83 -9.50
C TRP A 109 -17.46 3.25 -9.14
N ARG A 110 -17.56 4.16 -8.17
CA ARG A 110 -18.78 4.93 -7.94
C ARG A 110 -18.45 6.41 -8.02
N ILE A 111 -19.07 7.09 -8.99
CA ILE A 111 -18.90 8.51 -9.23
C ILE A 111 -20.20 9.23 -8.85
N VAL A 112 -20.18 9.93 -7.72
CA VAL A 112 -21.30 10.75 -7.26
C VAL A 112 -20.98 12.22 -7.48
N LYS A 113 -21.94 12.97 -8.04
CA LYS A 113 -21.77 14.40 -8.30
C LYS A 113 -21.40 15.15 -7.02
N ARG A 114 -20.33 15.96 -7.08
CA ARG A 114 -19.79 16.76 -5.96
C ARG A 114 -19.27 15.94 -4.76
N GLN A 115 -18.93 14.67 -4.96
CA GLN A 115 -18.26 13.84 -3.96
C GLN A 115 -16.93 13.32 -4.52
N LEU A 116 -16.06 12.83 -3.63
CA LEU A 116 -14.86 12.11 -4.05
C LEU A 116 -15.27 10.82 -4.78
N PRO A 117 -14.57 10.41 -5.85
CA PRO A 117 -14.73 9.09 -6.43
C PRO A 117 -14.56 8.02 -5.36
N ILE A 118 -15.40 6.99 -5.41
CA ILE A 118 -15.35 5.87 -4.48
C ILE A 118 -14.85 4.64 -5.23
N LEU A 119 -13.76 4.06 -4.73
CA LEU A 119 -13.29 2.74 -5.09
C LEU A 119 -13.99 1.74 -4.17
N GLU A 120 -15.07 1.13 -4.67
CA GLU A 120 -15.91 0.22 -3.89
C GLU A 120 -15.46 -1.22 -4.13
N PHE A 121 -15.07 -1.91 -3.06
CA PHE A 121 -14.73 -3.34 -3.09
C PHE A 121 -15.92 -4.17 -2.62
N ASP A 122 -16.23 -5.24 -3.34
CA ASP A 122 -17.09 -6.29 -2.82
C ASP A 122 -16.33 -7.04 -1.74
N CYS A 123 -16.75 -6.89 -0.49
CA CYS A 123 -16.24 -7.58 0.69
C CYS A 123 -17.36 -8.40 1.36
N SER A 124 -18.37 -8.80 0.59
CA SER A 124 -19.37 -9.77 1.01
C SER A 124 -18.74 -11.14 1.26
N ALA A 125 -19.49 -12.04 1.92
CA ALA A 125 -19.02 -13.40 2.21
C ALA A 125 -18.68 -14.21 0.95
N THR A 126 -19.24 -13.83 -0.20
CA THR A 126 -19.04 -14.47 -1.51
C THR A 126 -18.09 -13.70 -2.41
N SER A 127 -17.41 -12.68 -1.88
CA SER A 127 -16.49 -11.83 -2.65
C SER A 127 -15.43 -12.67 -3.37
N PRO A 128 -15.06 -12.29 -4.61
CA PRO A 128 -13.91 -12.90 -5.30
C PRO A 128 -12.55 -12.38 -4.77
N LEU A 129 -12.54 -11.41 -3.85
CA LEU A 129 -11.36 -10.74 -3.28
C LEU A 129 -11.27 -10.88 -1.74
N PRO A 130 -11.50 -12.05 -1.13
CA PRO A 130 -11.62 -12.18 0.32
C PRO A 130 -10.34 -11.73 1.05
N GLU A 131 -9.15 -12.11 0.56
CA GLU A 131 -7.90 -11.79 1.25
C GLU A 131 -7.56 -10.30 1.16
N VAL A 132 -7.82 -9.66 0.02
CA VAL A 132 -7.65 -8.20 -0.17
C VAL A 132 -8.59 -7.43 0.77
N CYS A 133 -9.85 -7.84 0.87
CA CYS A 133 -10.81 -7.26 1.80
C CYS A 133 -10.34 -7.41 3.25
N GLN A 134 -9.89 -8.60 3.67
CA GLN A 134 -9.37 -8.80 5.02
C GLN A 134 -8.19 -7.86 5.33
N ASN A 135 -7.26 -7.66 4.39
CA ASN A 135 -6.12 -6.76 4.59
C ASN A 135 -6.56 -5.31 4.76
N MET A 136 -7.40 -4.80 3.85
CA MET A 136 -7.88 -3.41 3.92
C MET A 136 -8.75 -3.17 5.16
N CYS A 137 -9.65 -4.10 5.48
CA CYS A 137 -10.47 -4.01 6.69
C CYS A 137 -9.62 -4.07 7.97
N TYR A 138 -8.55 -4.87 8.01
CA TYR A 138 -7.61 -4.84 9.14
C TYR A 138 -6.91 -3.48 9.24
N GLY A 139 -6.44 -2.93 8.11
CA GLY A 139 -5.83 -1.61 8.05
C GLY A 139 -6.74 -0.52 8.59
N VAL A 140 -7.97 -0.46 8.10
CA VAL A 140 -8.96 0.56 8.49
C VAL A 140 -9.49 0.31 9.89
N ASN A 141 -10.05 -0.87 10.15
CA ASN A 141 -10.81 -1.12 11.37
C ASN A 141 -9.94 -1.46 12.59
N CYS A 142 -8.74 -2.01 12.39
CA CYS A 142 -7.87 -2.47 13.48
C CYS A 142 -6.62 -1.61 13.65
N ARG A 143 -6.13 -0.98 12.59
CA ARG A 143 -4.92 -0.15 12.64
C ARG A 143 -5.17 1.35 12.46
N GLY A 144 -6.41 1.75 12.15
CA GLY A 144 -6.77 3.16 12.05
C GLY A 144 -6.22 3.86 10.81
N HIS A 145 -5.90 3.10 9.76
CA HIS A 145 -5.55 3.70 8.47
C HIS A 145 -6.76 4.39 7.84
N PRO A 146 -6.56 5.52 7.14
CA PRO A 146 -7.66 6.27 6.53
C PRO A 146 -8.27 5.52 5.35
N THR A 147 -9.55 5.77 5.07
CA THR A 147 -10.24 5.31 3.84
C THR A 147 -10.14 6.32 2.70
N THR A 148 -9.96 7.61 3.01
CA THR A 148 -9.66 8.64 2.00
C THR A 148 -8.17 8.62 1.71
N LEU A 149 -7.83 8.33 0.46
CA LEU A 149 -6.47 8.22 -0.03
C LEU A 149 -6.20 9.27 -1.09
N THR A 150 -4.96 9.73 -1.15
CA THR A 150 -4.49 10.73 -2.10
C THR A 150 -3.61 10.04 -3.12
N ARG A 151 -3.98 10.08 -4.41
CA ARG A 151 -3.18 9.51 -5.49
C ARG A 151 -1.78 10.15 -5.47
N ASN A 152 -0.76 9.31 -5.42
CA ASN A 152 0.62 9.70 -5.59
C ASN A 152 1.41 8.62 -6.36
N SER A 153 1.05 8.37 -7.61
CA SER A 153 1.49 7.17 -8.35
C SER A 153 2.79 7.34 -9.13
N VAL A 154 3.10 8.57 -9.58
CA VAL A 154 4.21 8.87 -10.50
C VAL A 154 5.39 9.48 -9.72
N THR A 155 6.02 8.70 -8.84
CA THR A 155 7.16 9.17 -8.05
C THR A 155 8.12 8.04 -7.66
N THR A 156 9.40 8.36 -7.50
CA THR A 156 10.39 7.47 -6.87
C THR A 156 9.99 7.03 -5.46
N ALA A 157 9.22 7.88 -4.75
CA ALA A 157 8.63 7.57 -3.46
C ALA A 157 7.61 6.42 -3.53
N CYS A 158 6.83 6.30 -4.61
CA CYS A 158 5.92 5.17 -4.85
C CYS A 158 6.68 3.85 -4.89
N ALA A 159 7.73 3.77 -5.72
CA ALA A 159 8.55 2.57 -5.84
C ALA A 159 9.31 2.26 -4.54
N ALA A 160 9.78 3.27 -3.81
CA ALA A 160 10.42 3.09 -2.52
C ALA A 160 9.44 2.54 -1.47
N ALA A 161 8.24 3.14 -1.38
CA ALA A 161 7.19 2.68 -0.49
C ALA A 161 6.74 1.26 -0.82
N ARG A 162 6.64 0.89 -2.09
CA ARG A 162 6.32 -0.47 -2.52
C ARG A 162 7.38 -1.50 -2.13
N ARG A 163 8.65 -1.13 -2.14
CA ARG A 163 9.73 -1.99 -1.60
C ARG A 163 9.65 -2.09 -0.08
N GLN A 164 9.41 -0.96 0.59
CA GLN A 164 9.37 -0.88 2.05
C GLN A 164 8.14 -1.59 2.64
N ASN A 165 6.97 -1.38 2.04
CA ASN A 165 5.66 -1.91 2.43
C ASN A 165 5.36 -3.27 1.81
N SER A 166 6.30 -3.83 1.06
CA SER A 166 6.18 -5.21 0.62
C SER A 166 6.15 -6.15 1.82
N CYS A 167 5.73 -7.38 1.54
CA CYS A 167 5.49 -8.43 2.51
C CYS A 167 6.81 -8.99 3.08
N GLY A 168 7.61 -8.11 3.69
CA GLY A 168 9.01 -8.29 4.04
C GLY A 168 9.91 -7.39 3.19
N SER A 169 10.78 -6.61 3.84
CA SER A 169 11.87 -5.86 3.21
C SER A 169 13.02 -6.75 2.69
N SER A 170 12.82 -8.07 2.70
CA SER A 170 13.76 -9.08 2.23
C SER A 170 13.47 -9.49 0.78
N SER A 171 14.53 -9.90 0.08
CA SER A 171 14.43 -10.52 -1.24
C SER A 171 14.79 -12.00 -1.11
N PRO A 172 13.87 -12.92 -1.45
CA PRO A 172 12.50 -12.72 -1.93
C PRO A 172 11.51 -12.38 -0.80
N ASN A 173 10.43 -11.66 -1.09
CA ASN A 173 9.41 -11.33 -0.07
C ASN A 173 8.66 -12.60 0.42
N ARG A 174 7.99 -12.51 1.58
CA ARG A 174 7.37 -13.67 2.24
C ARG A 174 6.19 -14.31 1.49
N CYS A 175 5.68 -13.68 0.43
CA CYS A 175 4.65 -14.24 -0.43
C CYS A 175 5.22 -14.98 -1.64
N SER A 176 6.55 -15.07 -1.74
CA SER A 176 7.23 -15.73 -2.84
C SER A 176 7.37 -17.23 -2.61
N VAL A 177 7.27 -18.00 -3.70
CA VAL A 177 7.65 -19.42 -3.74
C VAL A 177 9.15 -19.64 -3.45
N ARG A 178 9.96 -18.58 -3.53
CA ARG A 178 11.40 -18.62 -3.22
C ARG A 178 11.70 -18.21 -1.78
N PHE A 179 10.68 -17.82 -1.00
CA PHE A 179 10.87 -17.52 0.42
C PHE A 179 11.22 -18.78 1.20
N ASN A 180 11.72 -18.64 2.43
CA ASN A 180 11.99 -19.77 3.30
C ASN A 180 11.29 -19.60 4.66
N PRO A 181 10.28 -20.44 4.97
CA PRO A 181 9.69 -21.48 4.13
C PRO A 181 8.95 -20.90 2.91
N PRO A 182 8.82 -21.64 1.79
CA PRO A 182 8.21 -21.13 0.56
C PRO A 182 6.71 -20.88 0.73
N PHE A 183 6.22 -19.76 0.18
CA PHE A 183 4.78 -19.49 0.13
C PHE A 183 4.14 -20.16 -1.10
N PRO A 184 2.85 -20.55 -1.05
CA PRO A 184 2.18 -21.13 -2.22
C PRO A 184 2.28 -20.28 -3.48
N ALA A 185 2.44 -20.95 -4.62
CA ALA A 185 2.51 -20.32 -5.93
C ALA A 185 1.24 -19.50 -6.25
N GLY A 186 1.41 -18.46 -7.07
CA GLY A 186 0.30 -17.61 -7.47
C GLY A 186 -0.16 -16.63 -6.39
N ASN A 187 0.70 -16.29 -5.41
CA ASN A 187 0.45 -15.23 -4.44
C ASN A 187 1.40 -14.04 -4.63
N ASN A 188 0.95 -12.87 -4.23
CA ASN A 188 1.77 -11.66 -4.13
C ASN A 188 1.36 -10.84 -2.89
N CYS A 189 2.09 -9.76 -2.68
CA CYS A 189 1.84 -8.88 -1.54
C CYS A 189 0.75 -7.86 -1.87
N ASP A 190 -0.26 -7.78 -1.02
CA ASP A 190 -1.16 -6.65 -0.92
C ASP A 190 -0.80 -5.79 0.30
N GLU A 191 -0.98 -4.48 0.16
CA GLU A 191 -0.55 -3.46 1.12
C GLU A 191 -1.64 -2.41 1.29
N TYR A 192 -1.93 -2.04 2.54
CA TYR A 192 -2.84 -0.93 2.85
C TYR A 192 -2.23 0.02 3.90
N PRO A 193 -2.23 1.35 3.66
CA PRO A 193 -2.68 2.02 2.44
C PRO A 193 -1.79 1.71 1.24
N PHE A 194 -2.33 1.83 0.02
CA PHE A 194 -1.62 1.45 -1.21
C PHE A 194 -0.34 2.30 -1.40
N ALA A 195 0.77 1.69 -1.85
CA ALA A 195 2.04 2.41 -2.08
C ALA A 195 1.93 3.56 -3.10
N SER A 196 0.96 3.48 -4.00
CA SER A 196 0.61 4.51 -4.98
C SER A 196 -0.23 5.66 -4.42
N THR A 197 -0.29 5.78 -3.10
CA THR A 197 -0.95 6.88 -2.38
C THR A 197 0.02 7.56 -1.42
N LEU A 198 -0.23 8.83 -1.12
CA LEU A 198 0.58 9.59 -0.16
C LEU A 198 0.60 8.89 1.22
N GLN A 199 -0.55 8.36 1.63
CA GLN A 199 -0.73 7.66 2.90
C GLN A 199 0.13 6.38 2.96
N GLY A 200 0.18 5.61 1.87
CA GLY A 200 1.03 4.42 1.79
C GLY A 200 2.51 4.79 1.84
N GLN A 201 2.92 5.88 1.19
CA GLN A 201 4.31 6.34 1.19
C GLN A 201 4.77 6.91 2.52
N GLN A 202 3.85 7.46 3.30
CA GLN A 202 4.15 7.97 4.64
C GLN A 202 4.05 6.89 5.72
N ALA A 203 3.45 5.73 5.43
CA ALA A 203 3.27 4.66 6.40
C ALA A 203 4.62 4.20 6.97
N GLY A 204 4.72 4.10 8.29
CA GLY A 204 5.97 3.74 8.98
C GLY A 204 7.06 4.82 8.99
N THR A 205 6.80 6.01 8.45
CA THR A 205 7.75 7.14 8.47
C THR A 205 7.37 8.17 9.52
N GLY A 206 8.36 8.74 10.22
CA GLY A 206 8.12 9.82 11.20
C GLY A 206 7.16 9.44 12.33
N GLY A 207 7.18 8.18 12.78
CA GLY A 207 6.29 7.68 13.83
C GLY A 207 4.85 7.39 13.39
N ARG A 208 4.55 7.44 12.09
CA ARG A 208 3.23 7.07 11.55
C ARG A 208 3.01 5.56 11.58
N ILE A 209 1.73 5.19 11.60
CA ILE A 209 1.27 3.79 11.56
C ILE A 209 1.86 3.12 10.31
N THR A 210 2.46 1.94 10.49
CA THR A 210 3.04 1.16 9.39
C THR A 210 1.95 0.57 8.51
N ALA A 211 2.26 0.36 7.22
CA ALA A 211 1.34 -0.29 6.31
C ALA A 211 1.02 -1.70 6.81
N VAL A 212 -0.19 -2.17 6.56
CA VAL A 212 -0.56 -3.56 6.81
C VAL A 212 -0.40 -4.36 5.53
N THR A 213 0.06 -5.60 5.68
CA THR A 213 0.39 -6.43 4.52
C THR A 213 -0.21 -7.81 4.64
N ARG A 214 -0.59 -8.39 3.50
CA ARG A 214 -1.14 -9.75 3.41
C ARG A 214 -0.71 -10.40 2.10
N CYS A 215 -0.42 -11.71 2.14
CA CYS A 215 -0.28 -12.47 0.89
C CYS A 215 -1.67 -12.76 0.33
N VAL A 216 -1.90 -12.34 -0.90
CA VAL A 216 -3.15 -12.53 -1.63
C VAL A 216 -2.86 -13.25 -2.95
N ILE A 217 -3.86 -13.93 -3.50
CA ILE A 217 -3.71 -14.60 -4.79
C ILE A 217 -3.49 -13.55 -5.89
N VAL A 218 -2.50 -13.74 -6.76
CA VAL A 218 -2.06 -12.80 -7.81
C VAL A 218 -3.22 -12.33 -8.67
N ARG A 219 -4.19 -13.20 -9.00
CA ARG A 219 -5.37 -12.80 -9.77
C ARG A 219 -6.21 -11.72 -9.06
N GLN A 220 -6.30 -11.74 -7.72
CA GLN A 220 -7.00 -10.74 -6.92
C GLN A 220 -6.27 -9.39 -6.94
N ASN A 221 -4.93 -9.42 -6.89
CA ASN A 221 -4.11 -8.21 -6.89
C ASN A 221 -3.85 -7.66 -8.31
N SER A 222 -3.78 -8.49 -9.35
CA SER A 222 -3.76 -8.01 -10.74
C SER A 222 -5.10 -7.38 -11.13
N VAL A 223 -6.21 -7.88 -10.58
CA VAL A 223 -7.52 -7.22 -10.61
C VAL A 223 -7.47 -5.89 -9.85
N GLN A 224 -6.82 -5.81 -8.70
CA GLN A 224 -6.67 -4.56 -7.94
C GLN A 224 -5.76 -3.53 -8.64
N GLY A 225 -4.52 -3.86 -8.99
CA GLY A 225 -3.56 -2.95 -9.63
C GLY A 225 -3.95 -2.54 -11.05
N GLY A 226 -4.46 -3.48 -11.85
CA GLY A 226 -4.97 -3.19 -13.20
C GLY A 226 -6.26 -2.37 -13.22
N LYS A 227 -7.05 -2.39 -12.15
CA LYS A 227 -8.29 -1.58 -12.03
C LYS A 227 -8.07 -0.25 -11.29
N ILE A 228 -7.05 -0.15 -10.43
CA ILE A 228 -6.57 1.12 -9.86
C ILE A 228 -5.93 1.98 -10.97
N SER A 229 -5.30 1.44 -12.00
CA SER A 229 -4.84 2.28 -13.12
C SER A 229 -6.02 2.98 -13.86
N GLY A 230 -7.21 2.37 -13.85
CA GLY A 230 -8.47 3.00 -14.28
C GLY A 230 -8.88 4.18 -13.38
N LEU A 231 -8.70 4.09 -12.05
CA LEU A 231 -8.85 5.22 -11.11
C LEU A 231 -8.03 6.41 -11.58
N TYR A 232 -6.78 6.13 -11.92
CA TYR A 232 -5.75 7.12 -12.20
C TYR A 232 -6.00 7.89 -13.50
N ARG A 233 -6.91 7.42 -14.36
CA ARG A 233 -7.40 8.25 -15.46
C ARG A 233 -8.40 9.32 -15.02
N THR A 234 -9.10 9.10 -13.91
CA THR A 234 -10.19 9.97 -13.42
C THR A 234 -9.81 10.82 -12.21
N VAL A 235 -8.84 10.37 -11.41
CA VAL A 235 -8.30 11.12 -10.28
C VAL A 235 -6.90 11.61 -10.65
N PRO A 236 -6.69 12.94 -10.76
CA PRO A 236 -5.38 13.48 -11.09
C PRO A 236 -4.37 13.17 -9.99
N GLN A 237 -3.09 13.26 -10.31
CA GLN A 237 -2.03 13.21 -9.31
C GLN A 237 -2.28 14.24 -8.20
N GLY A 238 -2.18 13.83 -6.93
CA GLY A 238 -2.56 14.66 -5.77
C GLY A 238 -4.07 14.73 -5.49
N GLY A 239 -4.91 14.18 -6.37
CA GLY A 239 -6.35 14.07 -6.16
C GLY A 239 -6.71 13.00 -5.12
N GLN A 240 -7.89 13.14 -4.52
CA GLN A 240 -8.37 12.24 -3.46
C GLN A 240 -9.50 11.33 -3.96
N TYR A 241 -9.60 10.16 -3.36
CA TYR A 241 -10.69 9.20 -3.54
C TYR A 241 -10.92 8.44 -2.23
N THR A 242 -12.08 7.81 -2.10
CA THR A 242 -12.43 7.03 -0.90
C THR A 242 -12.48 5.55 -1.23
N VAL A 243 -11.86 4.72 -0.39
CA VAL A 243 -12.03 3.27 -0.40
C VAL A 243 -13.27 2.92 0.43
N SER A 244 -14.17 2.13 -0.15
CA SER A 244 -15.39 1.67 0.51
C SER A 244 -15.52 0.15 0.41
N PHE A 245 -16.13 -0.45 1.43
CA PHE A 245 -16.32 -1.89 1.54
C PHE A 245 -17.82 -2.22 1.49
N ASN A 246 -18.24 -2.93 0.44
CA ASN A 246 -19.58 -3.47 0.36
C ASN A 246 -19.63 -4.79 1.14
N LEU A 247 -20.35 -4.83 2.25
CA LEU A 247 -20.42 -6.00 3.14
C LEU A 247 -21.62 -6.91 2.86
N GLY A 248 -22.28 -6.79 1.70
CA GLY A 248 -23.38 -7.68 1.30
C GLY A 248 -24.59 -7.69 2.25
N GLY A 249 -24.98 -6.52 2.79
CA GLY A 249 -26.08 -6.42 3.76
C GLY A 249 -25.64 -6.56 5.23
N GLY A 250 -24.34 -6.46 5.52
CA GLY A 250 -23.81 -6.44 6.89
C GLY A 250 -23.24 -7.77 7.37
N THR A 251 -23.00 -8.71 6.46
CA THR A 251 -22.46 -10.05 6.74
C THR A 251 -20.94 -10.12 6.59
N GLY A 252 -20.24 -8.98 6.71
CA GLY A 252 -18.77 -8.95 6.66
C GLY A 252 -18.18 -9.90 7.71
N THR A 253 -17.09 -10.58 7.36
CA THR A 253 -16.43 -11.58 8.23
C THR A 253 -15.02 -11.13 8.58
N GLY A 254 -14.44 -11.75 9.62
CA GLY A 254 -13.08 -11.43 10.07
C GLY A 254 -12.92 -9.94 10.39
N TYR A 255 -11.88 -9.31 9.86
CA TYR A 255 -11.62 -7.88 10.07
C TYR A 255 -12.66 -6.97 9.44
N CYS A 256 -13.44 -7.46 8.48
CA CYS A 256 -14.55 -6.75 7.86
C CYS A 256 -15.88 -6.88 8.63
N ALA A 257 -15.89 -7.56 9.78
CA ALA A 257 -17.12 -7.71 10.56
C ALA A 257 -17.72 -6.38 10.98
N THR A 258 -19.05 -6.31 11.06
CA THR A 258 -19.78 -5.06 11.31
C THR A 258 -19.62 -4.54 12.73
N THR A 259 -19.41 -5.42 13.72
CA THR A 259 -19.24 -5.04 15.13
C THR A 259 -17.77 -5.12 15.56
N ALA A 260 -17.34 -4.19 16.42
CA ALA A 260 -15.96 -4.17 16.91
C ALA A 260 -15.56 -5.48 17.62
N ALA A 261 -16.47 -6.07 18.38
CA ALA A 261 -16.25 -7.35 19.06
C ALA A 261 -15.96 -8.50 18.07
N ALA A 262 -16.62 -8.50 16.91
CA ALA A 262 -16.46 -9.55 15.90
C ALA A 262 -15.19 -9.38 15.04
N ARG A 263 -14.60 -8.18 14.96
CA ARG A 263 -13.43 -7.91 14.11
C ARG A 263 -12.14 -8.57 14.58
N ASN A 264 -12.09 -9.06 15.82
CA ASN A 264 -10.94 -9.76 16.40
C ASN A 264 -9.56 -9.12 16.12
N CYS A 265 -9.47 -7.80 16.27
CA CYS A 265 -8.25 -7.04 15.94
C CYS A 265 -7.01 -7.41 16.78
N GLY A 266 -7.17 -8.18 17.86
CA GLY A 266 -6.07 -8.67 18.69
C GLY A 266 -5.37 -9.91 18.13
N VAL A 267 -5.92 -10.56 17.11
CA VAL A 267 -5.37 -11.80 16.54
C VAL A 267 -5.08 -11.60 15.06
N LEU A 268 -3.82 -11.81 14.68
CA LEU A 268 -3.42 -11.89 13.27
C LEU A 268 -3.84 -13.23 12.68
N THR A 269 -4.52 -13.21 11.53
CA THR A 269 -5.05 -14.41 10.87
C THR A 269 -4.49 -14.53 9.45
N GLY A 270 -4.36 -15.76 8.96
CA GLY A 270 -3.76 -16.04 7.65
C GLY A 270 -2.34 -15.47 7.55
N SER A 271 -2.08 -14.70 6.49
CA SER A 271 -0.78 -14.07 6.25
C SER A 271 -0.74 -12.58 6.65
N GLN A 272 -1.67 -12.12 7.50
CA GLN A 272 -1.74 -10.73 7.95
C GLN A 272 -0.52 -10.35 8.76
N GLN A 273 0.06 -9.18 8.47
CA GLN A 273 1.12 -8.58 9.27
C GLN A 273 0.95 -7.06 9.41
N ASN A 274 1.49 -6.53 10.50
CA ASN A 274 1.91 -5.14 10.57
C ASN A 274 3.31 -5.10 9.95
N ASN A 275 3.51 -4.24 8.96
CA ASN A 275 4.84 -4.03 8.39
C ASN A 275 5.72 -3.16 9.29
#